data_AF-A0A3P3QZ89-F1
#
_entry.id   AF-A0A3P3QZ89-F1
#
_cell.length_a   1.000
_cell.length_b   1.000
_cell.length_c   1.000
_cell.angle_alpha   90.00
_cell.angle_beta   90.00
_cell.angle_gamma   90.00
#
_symmetry.space_group_name_H-M   'P 1'
#
loop_
_entity.id
_entity.type
_entity.pdbx_description
1 polymer ?
#
loop_
_entity_poly.entity_id
_entity_poly.type
_entity_poly.pdbx_seq_one_letter_code
_entity_poly.pdbx_strand_id
1 'polypeptide(L)'
;MVNKRNRMGVLATISIILVAIILYITKKTEKKTTYKAYIIDSIKVRKRGLYEKYIKRGIDIICSIAAIVFFSPVYILVAILVRIKLGGPILFTQDRPGIIGEDGKESIFRIYKFRTMTDEKDEKGELLPDKDRLNSFGKWLRSTSLDELPEVFNILNGTLSICGPRPQLVRDVTFMTKEQRMRHTAKPGLTGLAQVNGRNAIKWEEKLDWDLKYIKNISFLDDLHIILKTIKTAIINNEGITDGNMATAEDLGDYLLKNGKVSEEEYNKNQSKAEKILNKERIIEEIGKIDSRNHVPFSVIISVYKNDNAVFFSRALDSITESQTIIPNEIVLVVDGPISKEIEDVISEYTKKYVIFKVIRLEKNVGLGKALKFAIENSTYELIARMDSDDVSVPTRFEEQLAYFELNPEIDVLGGDITEFIGEEHNIVGKRVVPLSNDCIREFMKERCGMNHVSVMYKKEAVKQAGGYLDLFWNEDYYLWIRMWMKNAVFANTGSVLVNVRVGTDMYKRRGGSKYFKSEKKIQDYMLKYGMISYPLYIKNIAKRLVIQKLMPSNIRGFIFRKLAREKVL
;
A
#
# COMPACT_ATOMS: atom_id res chain seq x y z
N MET A 1 23.11 10.94 51.26
CA MET A 1 23.69 10.18 50.13
C MET A 1 22.59 9.43 49.40
N VAL A 2 22.07 9.97 48.30
CA VAL A 2 21.10 9.25 47.45
C VAL A 2 21.84 8.16 46.67
N ASN A 3 21.40 6.93 46.88
CA ASN A 3 22.08 5.68 46.56
C ASN A 3 22.40 5.55 45.05
N LYS A 4 23.68 5.38 44.67
CA LYS A 4 24.18 5.24 43.28
C LYS A 4 23.39 4.20 42.47
N ARG A 5 22.91 3.14 43.13
CA ARG A 5 22.11 2.05 42.54
C ARG A 5 20.73 2.51 42.02
N ASN A 6 20.05 3.40 42.75
CA ASN A 6 18.76 3.96 42.32
C ASN A 6 18.93 4.97 41.17
N ARG A 7 20.02 5.73 41.15
CA ARG A 7 20.36 6.61 40.01
C ARG A 7 20.63 5.79 38.73
N MET A 8 21.36 4.68 38.82
CA MET A 8 21.59 3.79 37.68
C MET A 8 20.31 3.13 37.15
N GLY A 9 19.41 2.67 38.03
CA GLY A 9 18.11 2.10 37.62
C GLY A 9 17.19 3.11 36.94
N VAL A 10 17.16 4.35 37.44
CA VAL A 10 16.39 5.45 36.83
C VAL A 10 16.99 5.87 35.48
N LEU A 11 18.33 5.98 35.38
CA LEU A 11 19.02 6.31 34.12
C LEU A 11 18.84 5.23 33.05
N ALA A 12 18.88 3.94 33.42
CA ALA A 12 18.62 2.83 32.50
C ALA A 12 17.16 2.85 31.99
N THR A 13 16.21 3.12 32.87
CA THR A 13 14.77 3.19 32.52
C THR A 13 14.48 4.39 31.60
N ILE A 14 15.06 5.56 31.88
CA ILE A 14 14.96 6.75 31.01
C ILE A 14 15.58 6.47 29.64
N SER A 15 16.73 5.79 29.58
CA SER A 15 17.40 5.45 28.33
C SER A 15 16.57 4.48 27.46
N ILE A 16 15.94 3.47 28.07
CA ILE A 16 15.05 2.54 27.37
C ILE A 16 13.82 3.28 26.80
N ILE A 17 13.20 4.18 27.59
CA ILE A 17 12.06 4.98 27.15
C ILE A 17 12.46 5.91 26.00
N LEU A 18 13.62 6.56 26.08
CA LEU A 18 14.12 7.44 25.03
C LEU A 18 14.38 6.68 23.73
N VAL A 19 15.04 5.51 23.80
CA VAL A 19 15.24 4.64 22.64
C VAL A 19 13.91 4.17 22.05
N ALA A 20 12.94 3.80 22.88
CA ALA A 20 11.60 3.41 22.42
C ALA A 20 10.86 4.57 21.73
N ILE A 21 10.97 5.80 22.26
CA ILE A 21 10.41 7.02 21.65
C ILE A 21 11.10 7.30 20.31
N ILE A 22 12.43 7.23 20.25
CA ILE A 22 13.20 7.41 19.01
C ILE A 22 12.74 6.38 17.99
N LEU A 23 12.76 5.09 18.32
CA LEU A 23 12.30 4.02 17.43
C LEU A 23 10.85 4.22 16.97
N TYR A 24 9.96 4.69 17.85
CA TYR A 24 8.57 5.01 17.51
C TYR A 24 8.47 6.18 16.52
N ILE A 25 9.19 7.27 16.77
CA ILE A 25 9.25 8.44 15.88
C ILE A 25 9.83 8.02 14.54
N THR A 26 10.96 7.32 14.52
CA THR A 26 11.64 6.93 13.29
C THR A 26 10.79 5.96 12.46
N LYS A 27 10.10 5.01 13.08
CA LYS A 27 9.14 4.11 12.41
C LYS A 27 7.89 4.82 11.89
N LYS A 28 7.46 5.88 12.58
CA LYS A 28 6.35 6.74 12.12
C LYS A 28 6.79 7.59 10.92
N THR A 29 8.04 8.03 10.90
CA THR A 29 8.65 8.75 9.76
C THR A 29 8.80 7.82 8.56
N GLU A 30 9.33 6.60 8.74
CA GLU A 30 9.39 5.55 7.71
C GLU A 30 8.02 5.39 7.03
N LYS A 31 6.97 5.09 7.81
CA LYS A 31 5.62 4.88 7.25
C LYS A 31 5.07 6.05 6.44
N LYS A 32 5.54 7.28 6.69
CA LYS A 32 5.15 8.47 5.91
C LYS A 32 5.96 8.64 4.64
N THR A 33 7.20 8.16 4.61
CA THR A 33 8.13 8.37 3.49
C THR A 33 8.21 7.17 2.55
N THR A 34 7.78 5.99 2.98
CA THR A 34 7.66 4.81 2.12
C THR A 34 6.32 4.72 1.41
N TYR A 35 6.34 4.32 0.14
CA TYR A 35 5.15 3.96 -0.63
C TYR A 35 5.37 2.63 -1.36
N LYS A 36 4.38 2.17 -2.14
CA LYS A 36 4.41 0.87 -2.82
C LYS A 36 4.45 1.09 -4.32
N ALA A 37 5.30 0.32 -5.01
CA ALA A 37 5.37 0.32 -6.47
C ALA A 37 4.26 -0.58 -7.05
N TYR A 38 3.01 -0.11 -7.00
CA TYR A 38 1.85 -0.89 -7.47
C TYR A 38 1.93 -1.25 -8.96
N ILE A 39 2.66 -0.44 -9.73
CA ILE A 39 2.88 -0.59 -11.17
C ILE A 39 3.68 -1.85 -11.54
N ILE A 40 4.44 -2.42 -10.62
CA ILE A 40 5.24 -3.60 -10.92
C ILE A 40 4.50 -4.86 -10.49
N ASP A 41 4.45 -5.90 -11.32
CA ASP A 41 3.82 -7.19 -10.98
C ASP A 41 4.21 -7.71 -9.60
N SER A 42 3.27 -8.34 -8.89
CA SER A 42 3.60 -9.01 -7.64
C SER A 42 4.52 -10.21 -7.89
N ILE A 43 5.43 -10.46 -6.95
CA ILE A 43 6.22 -11.70 -6.92
C ILE A 43 5.99 -12.45 -5.60
N LYS A 44 6.11 -13.77 -5.66
CA LYS A 44 5.95 -14.63 -4.49
C LYS A 44 7.13 -14.44 -3.54
N VAL A 45 6.83 -13.98 -2.33
CA VAL A 45 7.85 -13.72 -1.31
C VAL A 45 8.43 -15.04 -0.80
N ARG A 46 9.77 -15.12 -0.72
CA ARG A 46 10.45 -16.28 -0.11
C ARG A 46 10.22 -16.33 1.41
N LYS A 47 10.28 -17.54 1.97
CA LYS A 47 10.28 -17.70 3.43
C LYS A 47 11.62 -17.21 4.01
N ARG A 48 11.55 -16.43 5.09
CA ARG A 48 12.73 -15.92 5.81
C ARG A 48 13.05 -16.82 7.00
N GLY A 49 14.33 -17.07 7.22
CA GLY A 49 14.83 -17.80 8.40
C GLY A 49 14.65 -17.01 9.70
N LEU A 50 14.83 -17.67 10.84
CA LEU A 50 14.71 -17.06 12.17
C LEU A 50 15.69 -15.89 12.37
N TYR A 51 16.94 -16.07 11.90
CA TYR A 51 17.98 -15.05 11.95
C TYR A 51 17.55 -13.77 11.20
N GLU A 52 17.25 -13.90 9.92
CA GLU A 52 16.85 -12.77 9.07
C GLU A 52 15.60 -12.06 9.60
N LYS A 53 14.61 -12.82 10.08
CA LYS A 53 13.31 -12.28 10.48
C LYS A 53 13.36 -11.52 11.80
N TYR A 54 14.18 -11.97 12.77
CA TYR A 54 14.15 -11.43 14.14
C TYR A 54 15.52 -10.94 14.63
N ILE A 55 16.55 -11.77 14.53
CA ILE A 55 17.87 -11.49 15.14
C ILE A 55 18.59 -10.39 14.37
N LYS A 56 18.66 -10.49 13.04
CA LYS A 56 19.31 -9.51 12.16
C LYS A 56 18.80 -8.10 12.40
N ARG A 57 17.49 -7.94 12.60
CA ARG A 57 16.90 -6.64 12.91
C ARG A 57 17.35 -6.06 14.26
N GLY A 58 17.52 -6.91 15.28
CA GLY A 58 18.06 -6.48 16.56
C GLY A 58 19.49 -5.95 16.43
N ILE A 59 20.33 -6.67 15.67
CA ILE A 59 21.71 -6.27 15.38
C ILE A 59 21.75 -4.94 14.63
N ASP A 60 20.94 -4.78 13.57
CA ASP A 60 20.85 -3.53 12.80
C ASP A 60 20.54 -2.32 13.70
N ILE A 61 19.60 -2.46 14.65
CA ILE A 61 19.23 -1.37 15.57
C ILE A 61 20.37 -1.05 16.53
N ILE A 62 20.97 -2.06 17.16
CA ILE A 62 22.05 -1.85 18.14
C ILE A 62 23.25 -1.18 17.48
N CYS A 63 23.68 -1.71 16.33
CA CYS A 63 24.82 -1.18 15.59
C CYS A 63 24.55 0.22 15.02
N SER A 64 23.34 0.50 14.51
CA SER A 64 23.01 1.84 14.01
C SER A 64 22.98 2.89 15.13
N ILE A 65 22.42 2.57 16.31
CA ILE A 65 22.46 3.47 17.47
C ILE A 65 23.91 3.72 17.91
N ALA A 66 24.72 2.66 18.01
CA ALA A 66 26.13 2.79 18.38
C ALA A 66 26.89 3.68 17.38
N ALA A 67 26.68 3.48 16.08
CA ALA A 67 27.29 4.30 15.03
C ALA A 67 26.84 5.77 15.10
N ILE A 68 25.56 6.05 15.32
CA ILE A 68 25.05 7.42 15.45
C ILE A 68 25.70 8.13 16.64
N VAL A 69 25.78 7.47 17.80
CA VAL A 69 26.38 8.06 19.00
C VAL A 69 27.86 8.31 18.81
N PHE A 70 28.59 7.30 18.33
CA PHE A 70 30.04 7.36 18.16
C PHE A 70 30.45 8.39 17.10
N PHE A 71 29.79 8.41 15.95
CA PHE A 71 30.08 9.35 14.87
C PHE A 71 29.35 10.69 14.99
N SER A 72 28.61 10.95 16.07
CA SER A 72 27.85 12.20 16.25
C SER A 72 28.68 13.48 16.04
N PRO A 73 29.96 13.59 16.46
CA PRO A 73 30.75 14.78 16.17
C PRO A 73 31.04 14.92 14.67
N VAL A 74 31.27 13.80 13.97
CA VAL A 74 31.52 13.76 12.53
C VAL A 74 30.28 14.18 11.75
N TYR A 75 29.09 13.71 12.14
CA TYR A 75 27.83 14.15 11.51
C TYR A 75 27.66 15.67 11.57
N ILE A 76 27.91 16.28 12.74
CA ILE A 76 27.77 17.73 12.94
C ILE A 76 28.80 18.47 12.10
N LEU A 77 30.07 18.04 12.13
CA LEU A 77 31.14 18.66 11.37
C LEU A 77 30.87 18.61 9.86
N VAL A 78 30.55 17.43 9.32
CA VAL A 78 30.24 17.26 7.89
C VAL A 78 29.00 18.07 7.50
N ALA A 79 27.96 18.10 8.33
CA ALA A 79 26.76 18.89 8.08
C ALA A 79 27.07 20.39 7.97
N ILE A 80 27.93 20.93 8.85
CA ILE A 80 28.40 22.31 8.79
C ILE A 80 29.22 22.55 7.50
N LEU A 81 30.16 21.66 7.18
CA LEU A 81 30.98 21.78 5.97
C LEU A 81 30.13 21.76 4.70
N VAL A 82 29.16 20.85 4.60
CA VAL A 82 28.20 20.81 3.48
C VAL A 82 27.41 22.12 3.41
N ARG A 83 26.91 22.63 4.54
CA ARG A 83 26.12 23.87 4.58
C ARG A 83 26.91 25.09 4.10
N ILE A 84 28.20 25.16 4.44
CA ILE A 84 29.11 26.24 4.07
C ILE A 84 29.56 26.12 2.61
N LYS A 85 29.94 24.91 2.16
CA LYS A 85 30.56 24.69 0.84
C LYS A 85 29.56 24.48 -0.30
N LEU A 86 28.37 23.95 -0.01
CA LEU A 86 27.35 23.57 -1.02
C LEU A 86 25.99 24.26 -0.80
N GLY A 87 25.80 24.97 0.32
CA GLY A 87 24.54 25.62 0.65
C GLY A 87 23.52 24.69 1.32
N GLY A 88 22.25 25.07 1.30
CA GLY A 88 21.14 24.22 1.74
C GLY A 88 20.43 23.60 0.53
N PRO A 89 19.84 22.39 0.65
CA PRO A 89 19.76 21.53 1.84
C PRO A 89 21.05 20.73 2.13
N ILE A 90 21.25 20.36 3.41
CA ILE A 90 22.41 19.56 3.85
C ILE A 90 22.29 18.10 3.40
N LEU A 91 21.08 17.54 3.47
CA LEU A 91 20.81 16.17 3.08
C LEU A 91 20.23 16.13 1.66
N PHE A 92 20.75 15.22 0.87
CA PHE A 92 20.17 14.76 -0.37
C PHE A 92 19.32 13.52 -0.10
N THR A 93 18.14 13.45 -0.74
CA THR A 93 17.27 12.28 -0.64
C THR A 93 16.87 11.78 -2.00
N GLN A 94 16.86 10.46 -2.17
CA GLN A 94 16.44 9.84 -3.43
C GLN A 94 15.61 8.59 -3.17
N ASP A 95 14.62 8.36 -4.02
CA ASP A 95 13.78 7.16 -3.93
C ASP A 95 14.56 5.92 -4.38
N ARG A 96 14.40 4.83 -3.63
CA ARG A 96 15.08 3.55 -3.81
C ARG A 96 14.11 2.39 -3.59
N PRO A 97 14.21 1.30 -4.37
CA PRO A 97 13.52 0.04 -4.09
C PRO A 97 14.00 -0.53 -2.76
N GLY A 98 13.04 -0.77 -1.88
CA GLY A 98 13.19 -1.43 -0.60
C GLY A 98 12.71 -2.88 -0.67
N ILE A 99 12.25 -3.36 0.48
CA ILE A 99 11.83 -4.74 0.62
C ILE A 99 10.44 -4.98 -0.02
N ILE A 100 10.26 -6.18 -0.56
CA ILE A 100 8.95 -6.65 -1.01
C ILE A 100 8.10 -7.01 0.21
N GLY A 101 6.88 -6.48 0.23
CA GLY A 101 5.90 -6.74 1.28
C GLY A 101 5.18 -8.07 1.09
N GLU A 102 4.31 -8.41 2.02
CA GLU A 102 3.47 -9.61 1.95
C GLU A 102 2.54 -9.60 0.71
N ASP A 103 2.23 -8.41 0.20
CA ASP A 103 1.51 -8.15 -1.05
C ASP A 103 2.30 -8.51 -2.33
N GLY A 104 3.56 -8.91 -2.21
CA GLY A 104 4.43 -9.21 -3.34
C GLY A 104 4.94 -7.98 -4.11
N LYS A 105 4.70 -6.76 -3.60
CA LYS A 105 5.12 -5.50 -4.23
C LYS A 105 6.29 -4.84 -3.50
N GLU A 106 7.23 -4.26 -4.24
CA GLU A 106 8.34 -3.47 -3.69
C GLU A 106 7.80 -2.27 -2.92
N SER A 107 8.34 -2.05 -1.72
CA SER A 107 8.29 -0.73 -1.11
C SER A 107 9.29 0.17 -1.80
N ILE A 108 8.98 1.45 -1.96
CA ILE A 108 9.95 2.49 -2.30
C ILE A 108 10.20 3.32 -1.05
N PHE A 109 11.47 3.61 -0.75
CA PHE A 109 11.88 4.42 0.40
C PHE A 109 12.86 5.51 -0.01
N ARG A 110 12.97 6.56 0.80
CA ARG A 110 13.95 7.62 0.61
C ARG A 110 15.26 7.25 1.30
N ILE A 111 16.34 7.13 0.53
CA ILE A 111 17.69 7.01 1.06
C ILE A 111 18.21 8.40 1.46
N TYR A 112 18.92 8.50 2.58
CA TYR A 112 19.52 9.75 3.06
C TYR A 112 21.02 9.75 2.77
N LYS A 113 21.52 10.82 2.14
CA LYS A 113 22.94 11.08 1.95
C LYS A 113 23.27 12.53 2.28
N PHE A 114 24.53 12.84 2.57
CA PHE A 114 24.95 14.23 2.51
C PHE A 114 25.00 14.67 1.05
N ARG A 115 24.60 15.91 0.81
CA ARG A 115 24.67 16.52 -0.51
C ARG A 115 26.13 16.66 -0.94
N THR A 116 26.44 16.22 -2.15
CA THR A 116 27.81 16.25 -2.73
C THR A 116 27.93 17.17 -3.95
N MET A 117 26.81 17.67 -4.48
CA MET A 117 26.77 18.44 -5.73
C MET A 117 26.15 19.83 -5.51
N THR A 118 26.56 20.83 -6.29
CA THR A 118 25.97 22.18 -6.29
C THR A 118 24.59 22.19 -6.97
N ASP A 119 23.82 23.26 -6.78
CA ASP A 119 22.54 23.48 -7.50
C ASP A 119 22.71 24.57 -8.56
N GLU A 120 23.92 24.69 -9.10
CA GLU A 120 24.22 25.66 -10.15
C GLU A 120 23.43 25.32 -11.42
N LYS A 121 22.91 26.38 -12.02
CA LYS A 121 22.06 26.33 -13.20
C LYS A 121 22.72 27.11 -14.33
N ASP A 122 22.41 26.73 -15.56
CA ASP A 122 22.76 27.49 -16.75
C ASP A 122 21.91 28.77 -16.88
N GLU A 123 22.19 29.55 -17.93
CA GLU A 123 21.46 30.78 -18.24
C GLU A 123 19.96 30.56 -18.54
N LYS A 124 19.56 29.31 -18.84
CA LYS A 124 18.16 28.93 -19.09
C LYS A 124 17.43 28.47 -17.82
N GLY A 125 18.14 28.41 -16.70
CA GLY A 125 17.58 27.97 -15.41
C GLY A 125 17.56 26.46 -15.23
N GLU A 126 18.20 25.69 -16.11
CA GLU A 126 18.37 24.24 -16.03
C GLU A 126 19.62 23.88 -15.23
N LEU A 127 19.61 22.76 -14.50
CA LEU A 127 20.78 22.34 -13.73
C LEU A 127 21.96 22.03 -14.64
N LEU A 128 23.15 22.48 -14.24
CA LEU A 128 24.39 22.16 -14.97
C LEU A 128 24.64 20.64 -15.01
N PRO A 129 25.44 20.14 -15.96
CA PRO A 129 25.85 18.74 -16.00
C PRO A 129 26.51 18.28 -14.69
N ASP A 130 26.33 17.00 -14.35
CA ASP A 130 26.83 16.44 -13.07
C ASP A 130 28.33 16.63 -12.84
N LYS A 131 29.12 16.59 -13.92
CA LYS A 131 30.57 16.82 -13.89
C LYS A 131 30.94 18.24 -13.40
N ASP A 132 30.10 19.22 -13.72
CA ASP A 132 30.34 20.64 -13.43
C ASP A 132 29.80 20.98 -12.02
N ARG A 133 28.77 20.26 -11.58
CA ARG A 133 28.18 20.40 -10.23
C ARG A 133 28.96 19.68 -9.13
N LEU A 134 29.86 18.76 -9.48
CA LEU A 134 30.66 17.98 -8.54
C LEU A 134 32.02 18.64 -8.28
N ASN A 135 32.06 19.57 -7.30
CA ASN A 135 33.28 20.27 -6.91
C ASN A 135 34.27 19.39 -6.12
N SER A 136 35.47 19.92 -5.84
CA SER A 136 36.55 19.19 -5.14
C SER A 136 36.14 18.71 -3.75
N PHE A 137 35.33 19.47 -3.02
CA PHE A 137 34.78 19.06 -1.73
C PHE A 137 33.80 17.88 -1.88
N GLY A 138 32.92 17.93 -2.88
CA GLY A 138 32.01 16.84 -3.22
C GLY A 138 32.75 15.55 -3.60
N LYS A 139 33.82 15.67 -4.41
CA LYS A 139 34.70 14.54 -4.75
C LYS A 139 35.36 13.93 -3.51
N TRP A 140 35.88 14.76 -2.61
CA TRP A 140 36.46 14.31 -1.34
C TRP A 140 35.43 13.63 -0.43
N LEU A 141 34.21 14.18 -0.35
CA LEU A 141 33.16 13.60 0.49
C LEU A 141 32.73 12.22 -0.01
N ARG A 142 32.66 12.02 -1.34
CA ARG A 142 32.40 10.71 -1.97
C ARG A 142 33.57 9.74 -1.84
N SER A 143 34.81 10.21 -2.00
CA SER A 143 35.99 9.33 -1.93
C SER A 143 36.23 8.78 -0.52
N THR A 144 35.78 9.52 0.50
CA THR A 144 35.83 9.10 1.91
C THR A 144 34.56 8.35 2.36
N SER A 145 33.57 8.18 1.48
CA SER A 145 32.24 7.63 1.77
C SER A 145 31.50 8.32 2.93
N LEU A 146 31.94 9.52 3.32
CA LEU A 146 31.30 10.29 4.39
C LEU A 146 29.90 10.75 3.97
N ASP A 147 29.63 10.85 2.67
CA ASP A 147 28.30 11.18 2.15
C ASP A 147 27.24 10.11 2.44
N GLU A 148 27.63 8.85 2.64
CA GLU A 148 26.72 7.74 2.96
C GLU A 148 26.42 7.60 4.45
N LEU A 149 27.11 8.33 5.33
CA LEU A 149 26.85 8.27 6.79
C LEU A 149 25.36 8.41 7.17
N PRO A 150 24.57 9.33 6.58
CA PRO A 150 23.15 9.46 6.91
C PRO A 150 22.30 8.21 6.61
N GLU A 151 22.78 7.25 5.82
CA GLU A 151 22.08 5.99 5.57
C GLU A 151 21.89 5.16 6.85
N VAL A 152 22.69 5.39 7.90
CA VAL A 152 22.50 4.75 9.21
C VAL A 152 21.11 5.07 9.79
N PHE A 153 20.53 6.24 9.48
CA PHE A 153 19.15 6.55 9.86
C PHE A 153 18.12 5.69 9.10
N ASN A 154 18.42 5.27 7.86
CA ASN A 154 17.63 4.27 7.13
C ASN A 154 17.74 2.87 7.75
N ILE A 155 18.92 2.52 8.26
CA ILE A 155 19.08 1.27 9.02
C ILE A 155 18.24 1.34 10.29
N LEU A 156 18.33 2.43 11.05
CA LEU A 156 17.56 2.61 12.29
C LEU A 156 16.05 2.60 12.03
N ASN A 157 15.57 3.23 10.96
CA ASN A 157 14.15 3.27 10.63
C ASN A 157 13.62 1.93 10.10
N GLY A 158 14.49 1.09 9.53
CA GLY A 158 14.15 -0.25 9.07
C GLY A 158 13.99 -0.40 7.55
N THR A 159 14.22 0.66 6.78
CA THR A 159 14.21 0.63 5.30
C THR A 159 15.48 0.03 4.71
N LEU A 160 16.61 0.17 5.40
CA LEU A 160 17.90 -0.42 5.06
C LEU A 160 18.34 -1.43 6.14
N SER A 161 19.32 -2.26 5.84
CA SER A 161 20.04 -3.13 6.76
C SER A 161 21.55 -2.89 6.64
N ILE A 162 22.35 -3.38 7.58
CA ILE A 162 23.82 -3.30 7.46
C ILE A 162 24.28 -4.16 6.27
N CYS A 163 23.78 -5.39 6.17
CA CYS A 163 24.09 -6.32 5.10
C CYS A 163 22.86 -6.64 4.26
N GLY A 164 22.98 -6.57 2.94
CA GLY A 164 21.90 -6.84 2.00
C GLY A 164 22.25 -6.42 0.57
N PRO A 165 21.40 -6.74 -0.42
CA PRO A 165 21.60 -6.27 -1.79
C PRO A 165 21.72 -4.75 -1.88
N ARG A 166 22.56 -4.23 -2.78
CA ARG A 166 22.74 -2.77 -2.93
C ARG A 166 21.42 -2.11 -3.34
N PRO A 167 20.99 -1.00 -2.71
CA PRO A 167 19.80 -0.26 -3.14
C PRO A 167 20.05 0.38 -4.52
N GLN A 168 19.32 -0.09 -5.53
CA GLN A 168 19.42 0.37 -6.92
C GLN A 168 18.44 1.52 -7.21
N LEU A 169 18.44 2.08 -8.42
CA LEU A 169 17.47 3.11 -8.79
C LEU A 169 16.07 2.48 -8.96
N VAL A 170 15.02 3.30 -8.80
CA VAL A 170 13.64 2.85 -9.04
C VAL A 170 13.46 2.38 -10.48
N ARG A 171 14.10 3.07 -11.44
CA ARG A 171 14.09 2.70 -12.85
C ARG A 171 14.69 1.31 -13.10
N ASP A 172 15.73 0.91 -12.39
CA ASP A 172 16.34 -0.41 -12.61
C ASP A 172 15.35 -1.55 -12.37
N VAL A 173 14.37 -1.37 -11.48
CA VAL A 173 13.37 -2.42 -11.20
C VAL A 173 12.47 -2.71 -12.39
N THR A 174 12.19 -1.71 -13.25
CA THR A 174 11.33 -1.90 -14.42
C THR A 174 12.01 -2.70 -15.52
N PHE A 175 13.34 -2.82 -15.48
CA PHE A 175 14.16 -3.63 -16.39
C PHE A 175 14.50 -5.03 -15.84
N MET A 176 14.19 -5.31 -14.57
CA MET A 176 14.51 -6.60 -13.95
C MET A 176 13.45 -7.67 -14.26
N THR A 177 13.92 -8.89 -14.49
CA THR A 177 13.05 -10.07 -14.55
C THR A 177 12.44 -10.39 -13.18
N LYS A 178 11.36 -11.17 -13.13
CA LYS A 178 10.75 -11.64 -11.87
C LYS A 178 11.77 -12.38 -10.97
N GLU A 179 12.72 -13.10 -11.57
CA GLU A 179 13.80 -13.77 -10.85
C GLU A 179 14.79 -12.77 -10.25
N GLN A 180 15.29 -11.81 -11.04
CA GLN A 180 16.22 -10.78 -10.56
C GLN A 180 15.60 -9.93 -9.43
N ARG A 181 14.30 -9.62 -9.54
CA ARG A 181 13.55 -8.90 -8.49
C ARG A 181 13.46 -9.65 -7.16
N MET A 182 13.73 -10.95 -7.13
CA MET A 182 13.80 -11.70 -5.86
C MET A 182 14.84 -11.12 -4.91
N ARG A 183 15.85 -10.38 -5.39
CA ARG A 183 16.79 -9.64 -4.52
C ARG A 183 16.08 -8.69 -3.54
N HIS A 184 14.96 -8.09 -3.94
CA HIS A 184 14.16 -7.22 -3.07
C HIS A 184 13.34 -8.00 -2.02
N THR A 185 13.42 -9.33 -1.96
CA THR A 185 12.84 -10.09 -0.84
C THR A 185 13.64 -9.98 0.45
N ALA A 186 14.89 -9.52 0.38
CA ALA A 186 15.70 -9.06 1.50
C ALA A 186 15.70 -7.52 1.58
N LYS A 187 15.98 -6.96 2.76
CA LYS A 187 16.21 -5.51 2.86
C LYS A 187 17.47 -5.14 2.09
N PRO A 188 17.47 -4.00 1.38
CA PRO A 188 18.71 -3.48 0.83
C PRO A 188 19.72 -3.20 1.95
N GLY A 189 21.00 -3.31 1.62
CA GLY A 189 22.11 -3.19 2.56
C GLY A 189 23.04 -2.03 2.23
N LEU A 190 23.66 -1.47 3.27
CA LEU A 190 24.82 -0.58 3.12
C LEU A 190 25.98 -1.32 2.44
N THR A 191 26.27 -2.54 2.92
CA THR A 191 27.18 -3.50 2.28
C THR A 191 26.45 -4.79 1.92
N GLY A 192 27.08 -5.66 1.14
CA GLY A 192 26.48 -6.88 0.65
C GLY A 192 27.47 -7.75 -0.11
N LEU A 193 27.01 -8.95 -0.47
CA LEU A 193 27.85 -9.96 -1.11
C LEU A 193 28.37 -9.49 -2.48
N ALA A 194 27.55 -8.77 -3.25
CA ALA A 194 27.95 -8.18 -4.53
C ALA A 194 29.02 -7.09 -4.32
N GLN A 195 28.85 -6.21 -3.32
CA GLN A 195 29.81 -5.14 -3.04
C GLN A 195 31.20 -5.68 -2.69
N VAL A 196 31.28 -6.77 -1.91
CA VAL A 196 32.57 -7.34 -1.47
C VAL A 196 33.22 -8.30 -2.47
N ASN A 197 32.47 -8.85 -3.44
CA ASN A 197 33.02 -9.79 -4.44
C ASN A 197 33.15 -9.20 -5.85
N GLY A 198 32.35 -8.19 -6.18
CA GLY A 198 32.26 -7.66 -7.54
C GLY A 198 33.07 -6.41 -7.83
N ARG A 199 33.12 -5.46 -6.88
CA ARG A 199 33.59 -4.08 -7.13
C ARG A 199 33.07 -3.51 -8.47
N ASN A 200 33.80 -2.57 -9.07
CA ASN A 200 33.47 -1.84 -10.29
C ASN A 200 33.72 -2.64 -11.58
N ALA A 201 34.43 -3.77 -11.51
CA ALA A 201 34.87 -4.52 -12.69
C ALA A 201 33.89 -5.61 -13.17
N ILE A 202 32.85 -5.93 -12.38
CA ILE A 202 31.88 -6.96 -12.76
C ILE A 202 30.67 -6.39 -13.50
N LYS A 203 30.16 -7.19 -14.43
CA LYS A 203 28.95 -6.88 -15.21
C LYS A 203 27.70 -6.82 -14.33
N TRP A 204 26.68 -6.13 -14.82
CA TRP A 204 25.40 -5.98 -14.10
C TRP A 204 24.76 -7.32 -13.75
N GLU A 205 24.83 -8.31 -14.63
CA GLU A 205 24.29 -9.65 -14.41
C GLU A 205 24.99 -10.34 -13.23
N GLU A 206 26.32 -10.25 -13.16
CA GLU A 206 27.08 -10.83 -12.05
C GLU A 206 26.74 -10.15 -10.72
N LYS A 207 26.50 -8.82 -10.72
CA LYS A 207 26.06 -8.08 -9.53
C LYS A 207 24.72 -8.64 -9.03
N LEU A 208 23.76 -8.84 -9.94
CA LEU A 208 22.45 -9.40 -9.62
C LEU A 208 22.56 -10.86 -9.14
N ASP A 209 23.43 -11.67 -9.75
CA ASP A 209 23.65 -13.05 -9.33
C ASP A 209 24.23 -13.17 -7.92
N TRP A 210 25.16 -12.28 -7.55
CA TRP A 210 25.67 -12.23 -6.18
C TRP A 210 24.58 -11.86 -5.18
N ASP A 211 23.68 -10.94 -5.52
CA ASP A 211 22.53 -10.61 -4.69
C ASP A 211 21.58 -11.80 -4.56
N LEU A 212 21.32 -12.53 -5.65
CA LEU A 212 20.51 -13.74 -5.65
C LEU A 212 21.15 -14.87 -4.82
N LYS A 213 22.49 -15.01 -4.86
CA LYS A 213 23.23 -15.94 -4.00
C LYS A 213 23.09 -15.58 -2.53
N TYR A 214 23.18 -14.28 -2.18
CA TYR A 214 23.01 -13.81 -0.82
C TYR A 214 21.62 -14.16 -0.24
N ILE A 215 20.55 -13.91 -0.99
CA ILE A 215 19.19 -14.15 -0.49
C ILE A 215 18.84 -15.64 -0.34
N LYS A 216 19.59 -16.55 -0.98
CA LYS A 216 19.38 -18.01 -0.84
C LYS A 216 19.70 -18.49 0.58
N ASN A 217 20.73 -17.94 1.21
CA ASN A 217 21.11 -18.29 2.57
C ASN A 217 21.62 -17.07 3.33
N ILE A 218 20.74 -16.41 4.09
CA ILE A 218 21.10 -15.29 4.96
C ILE A 218 21.37 -15.84 6.35
N SER A 219 22.64 -15.84 6.76
CA SER A 219 23.10 -16.30 8.06
C SER A 219 23.96 -15.25 8.79
N PHE A 220 24.09 -15.40 10.11
CA PHE A 220 24.93 -14.51 10.91
C PHE A 220 26.40 -14.55 10.51
N LEU A 221 26.93 -15.74 10.21
CA LEU A 221 28.33 -15.91 9.83
C LEU A 221 28.62 -15.28 8.47
N ASP A 222 27.69 -15.41 7.52
CA ASP A 222 27.82 -14.77 6.20
C ASP A 222 27.78 -13.25 6.31
N ASP A 223 26.84 -12.69 7.09
CA ASP A 223 26.78 -11.25 7.35
C ASP A 223 28.06 -10.74 8.05
N LEU A 224 28.56 -11.47 9.06
CA LEU A 224 29.81 -11.12 9.74
C LEU A 224 31.01 -11.16 8.77
N HIS A 225 31.07 -12.16 7.91
CA HIS A 225 32.10 -12.26 6.87
C HIS A 225 32.05 -11.07 5.90
N ILE A 226 30.85 -10.69 5.44
CA ILE A 226 30.65 -9.52 4.58
C ILE A 226 31.13 -8.24 5.29
N ILE A 227 30.76 -8.04 6.57
CA ILE A 227 31.18 -6.87 7.36
C ILE A 227 32.71 -6.82 7.48
N LEU A 228 33.36 -7.92 7.87
CA LEU A 228 34.81 -7.98 8.02
C LEU A 228 35.54 -7.71 6.70
N LYS A 229 35.04 -8.27 5.59
CA LYS A 229 35.58 -8.04 4.26
C LYS A 229 35.39 -6.58 3.81
N THR A 230 34.28 -5.96 4.20
CA THR A 230 34.00 -4.53 3.96
C THR A 230 35.01 -3.66 4.72
N ILE A 231 35.20 -3.90 6.02
CA ILE A 231 36.15 -3.15 6.87
C ILE A 231 37.58 -3.32 6.34
N LYS A 232 37.99 -4.56 6.04
CA LYS A 232 39.31 -4.85 5.46
C LYS A 232 39.52 -4.08 4.16
N THR A 233 38.50 -4.02 3.31
CA THR A 233 38.58 -3.30 2.03
C THR A 233 38.68 -1.79 2.23
N ALA A 234 37.88 -1.23 3.15
CA ALA A 234 37.88 0.20 3.45
C ALA A 234 39.18 0.69 4.10
N ILE A 235 39.86 -0.16 4.90
CA ILE A 235 41.10 0.20 5.59
C ILE A 235 42.34 0.03 4.69
N ILE A 236 42.38 -1.02 3.86
CA ILE A 236 43.61 -1.37 3.12
C ILE A 236 43.79 -0.58 1.83
N ASN A 237 42.70 -0.16 1.16
CA ASN A 237 42.78 0.51 -0.14
C ASN A 237 42.09 1.87 -0.08
N ASN A 238 42.87 2.96 -0.09
CA ASN A 238 42.41 4.36 -0.21
C ASN A 238 41.88 4.70 -1.62
N GLU A 239 41.42 3.72 -2.40
CA GLU A 239 40.88 3.95 -3.74
C GLU A 239 39.36 4.10 -3.67
N GLY A 240 38.89 5.30 -3.98
CA GLY A 240 37.48 5.68 -3.94
C GLY A 240 36.59 4.82 -4.84
N ILE A 241 35.32 4.77 -4.45
CA ILE A 241 34.19 4.07 -5.09
C ILE A 241 33.73 4.83 -6.35
N THR A 242 34.66 5.27 -7.20
CA THR A 242 34.34 6.01 -8.43
C THR A 242 34.81 5.21 -9.63
N ASP A 243 33.86 4.77 -10.45
CA ASP A 243 34.13 4.32 -11.82
C ASP A 243 34.91 5.42 -12.54
N GLY A 244 35.98 5.01 -13.24
CA GLY A 244 36.84 5.93 -13.97
C GLY A 244 36.03 6.86 -14.88
N ASN A 245 36.33 8.15 -14.84
CA ASN A 245 35.83 9.22 -15.72
C ASN A 245 34.30 9.46 -15.80
N MET A 246 33.44 8.69 -15.13
CA MET A 246 32.00 8.98 -15.07
C MET A 246 31.61 9.62 -13.73
N ALA A 247 30.85 10.73 -13.80
CA ALA A 247 30.37 11.45 -12.62
C ALA A 247 29.28 10.67 -11.82
N THR A 248 28.68 9.66 -12.47
CA THR A 248 27.61 8.79 -11.97
C THR A 248 27.81 7.36 -12.49
N ALA A 249 27.42 6.36 -11.69
CA ALA A 249 27.50 4.95 -12.10
C ALA A 249 26.45 4.64 -13.19
N GLU A 250 26.81 3.87 -14.22
CA GLU A 250 25.91 3.40 -15.29
C GLU A 250 24.77 2.57 -14.68
N ASP A 251 23.52 2.90 -15.00
CA ASP A 251 22.35 2.17 -14.50
C ASP A 251 22.03 0.93 -15.36
N LEU A 252 21.09 0.10 -14.89
CA LEU A 252 20.78 -1.17 -15.56
C LEU A 252 20.13 -0.95 -16.93
N GLY A 253 19.25 0.05 -17.06
CA GLY A 253 18.56 0.34 -18.31
C GLY A 253 19.53 0.80 -19.39
N ASP A 254 20.40 1.75 -19.06
CA ASP A 254 21.45 2.26 -19.94
C ASP A 254 22.40 1.14 -20.38
N TYR A 255 22.82 0.29 -19.42
CA TYR A 255 23.65 -0.87 -19.70
C TYR A 255 22.97 -1.85 -20.68
N LEU A 256 21.70 -2.18 -20.46
CA LEU A 256 20.96 -3.11 -21.32
C LEU A 256 20.78 -2.56 -22.74
N LEU A 257 20.45 -1.27 -22.86
CA LEU A 257 20.29 -0.59 -24.14
C LEU A 257 21.61 -0.57 -24.92
N LYS A 258 22.71 -0.15 -24.28
CA LYS A 258 24.06 -0.09 -24.87
C LYS A 258 24.58 -1.45 -25.34
N ASN A 259 24.21 -2.53 -24.65
CA ASN A 259 24.58 -3.89 -25.02
C ASN A 259 23.56 -4.56 -25.97
N GLY A 260 22.56 -3.83 -26.49
CA GLY A 260 21.58 -4.34 -27.44
C GLY A 260 20.64 -5.40 -26.87
N LYS A 261 20.46 -5.43 -25.54
CA LYS A 261 19.60 -6.42 -24.85
C LYS A 261 18.15 -5.99 -24.74
N VAL A 262 17.87 -4.70 -24.95
CA VAL A 262 16.55 -4.07 -24.88
C VAL A 262 16.44 -3.09 -26.05
N SER A 263 15.26 -3.03 -26.68
CA SER A 263 15.00 -2.07 -27.76
C SER A 263 14.78 -0.65 -27.22
N GLU A 264 14.95 0.38 -28.06
CA GLU A 264 14.68 1.77 -27.65
C GLU A 264 13.22 1.99 -27.24
N GLU A 265 12.28 1.30 -27.91
CA GLU A 265 10.86 1.32 -27.55
C GLU A 265 10.61 0.73 -26.16
N GLU A 266 11.19 -0.43 -25.86
CA GLU A 266 11.08 -1.07 -24.55
C GLU A 266 11.76 -0.25 -23.46
N TYR A 267 12.90 0.37 -23.77
CA TYR A 267 13.61 1.30 -22.89
C TYR A 267 12.71 2.48 -22.51
N ASN A 268 12.13 3.17 -23.49
CA ASN A 268 11.24 4.30 -23.25
C ASN A 268 9.98 3.90 -22.45
N LYS A 269 9.40 2.74 -22.75
CA LYS A 269 8.26 2.19 -21.99
C LYS A 269 8.62 1.93 -20.52
N ASN A 270 9.79 1.35 -20.26
CA ASN A 270 10.24 1.04 -18.90
C ASN A 270 10.68 2.29 -18.12
N GLN A 271 11.21 3.32 -18.79
CA GLN A 271 11.44 4.64 -18.19
C GLN A 271 10.13 5.32 -17.80
N SER A 272 9.12 5.31 -18.68
CA SER A 272 7.79 5.84 -18.35
C SER A 272 7.16 5.13 -17.13
N LYS A 273 7.27 3.79 -17.05
CA LYS A 273 6.85 3.05 -15.85
C LYS A 273 7.59 3.50 -14.58
N ALA A 274 8.88 3.80 -14.68
CA ALA A 274 9.68 4.27 -13.54
C ALA A 274 9.23 5.65 -13.05
N GLU A 275 8.93 6.57 -13.97
CA GLU A 275 8.37 7.89 -13.66
C GLU A 275 7.02 7.77 -12.95
N LYS A 276 6.12 6.92 -13.47
CA LYS A 276 4.83 6.64 -12.83
C LYS A 276 5.01 6.11 -11.39
N ILE A 277 6.00 5.25 -11.15
CA ILE A 277 6.31 4.78 -9.79
C ILE A 277 6.76 5.95 -8.90
N LEU A 278 7.66 6.80 -9.38
CA LEU A 278 8.16 7.96 -8.63
C LEU A 278 7.04 8.98 -8.33
N ASN A 279 6.08 9.13 -9.24
CA ASN A 279 4.87 9.92 -9.07
C ASN A 279 3.82 9.26 -8.15
N LYS A 280 4.09 8.05 -7.67
CA LYS A 280 3.19 7.23 -6.83
C LYS A 280 1.88 6.88 -7.53
N GLU A 281 1.91 6.85 -8.85
CA GLU A 281 0.78 6.39 -9.64
C GLU A 281 0.55 4.89 -9.40
N ARG A 282 -0.70 4.48 -9.60
CA ARG A 282 -1.07 3.07 -9.62
C ARG A 282 -1.31 2.70 -11.06
N ILE A 283 -1.04 1.44 -11.43
CA ILE A 283 -1.69 0.90 -12.63
C ILE A 283 -3.18 0.88 -12.30
N ILE A 284 -3.88 1.91 -12.76
CA ILE A 284 -5.21 1.70 -13.30
C ILE A 284 -4.90 0.95 -14.59
N GLU A 285 -5.45 -0.25 -14.78
CA GLU A 285 -5.44 -0.83 -16.12
C GLU A 285 -5.94 0.25 -17.08
N GLU A 286 -5.39 0.37 -18.29
CA GLU A 286 -6.02 1.25 -19.29
C GLU A 286 -7.35 0.61 -19.65
N ILE A 287 -8.35 0.90 -18.81
CA ILE A 287 -9.73 0.46 -18.96
C ILE A 287 -10.23 1.31 -20.11
N GLY A 288 -10.19 0.72 -21.31
CA GLY A 288 -10.71 1.34 -22.52
C GLY A 288 -12.17 1.74 -22.32
N LYS A 289 -12.64 2.71 -23.11
CA LYS A 289 -14.06 3.03 -23.14
C LYS A 289 -14.80 1.87 -23.82
N ILE A 290 -15.86 1.39 -23.18
CA ILE A 290 -16.79 0.43 -23.76
C ILE A 290 -17.94 1.15 -24.45
N ASP A 291 -18.52 0.51 -25.46
CA ASP A 291 -19.70 1.02 -26.14
C ASP A 291 -20.89 1.02 -25.18
N SER A 292 -21.43 2.20 -24.87
CA SER A 292 -22.58 2.37 -23.99
C SER A 292 -23.85 1.70 -24.52
N ARG A 293 -23.90 1.32 -25.81
CA ARG A 293 -25.03 0.60 -26.43
C ARG A 293 -24.84 -0.91 -26.48
N ASN A 294 -23.61 -1.40 -26.36
CA ASN A 294 -23.30 -2.82 -26.53
C ASN A 294 -22.36 -3.30 -25.42
N HIS A 295 -22.91 -3.39 -24.21
CA HIS A 295 -22.22 -3.90 -23.03
C HIS A 295 -22.95 -5.13 -22.48
N VAL A 296 -22.23 -5.93 -21.67
CA VAL A 296 -22.84 -7.05 -20.94
C VAL A 296 -23.95 -6.52 -20.03
N PRO A 297 -25.17 -7.09 -20.07
CA PRO A 297 -26.25 -6.58 -19.26
C PRO A 297 -26.03 -6.89 -17.78
N PHE A 298 -26.45 -5.97 -16.91
CA PHE A 298 -26.21 -6.07 -15.48
C PHE A 298 -27.37 -5.52 -14.65
N SER A 299 -27.46 -6.00 -13.41
CA SER A 299 -28.42 -5.54 -12.41
C SER A 299 -27.73 -4.66 -11.38
N VAL A 300 -28.42 -3.63 -10.88
CA VAL A 300 -28.06 -2.93 -9.63
C VAL A 300 -28.97 -3.42 -8.53
N ILE A 301 -28.41 -3.81 -7.38
CA ILE A 301 -29.19 -4.11 -6.18
C ILE A 301 -29.04 -2.99 -5.16
N ILE A 302 -30.16 -2.60 -4.56
CA ILE A 302 -30.24 -1.55 -3.54
C ILE A 302 -31.34 -1.91 -2.52
N SER A 303 -31.12 -1.54 -1.26
CA SER A 303 -32.10 -1.74 -0.18
C SER A 303 -32.38 -0.42 0.51
N VAL A 304 -33.65 -0.17 0.84
CA VAL A 304 -34.09 1.00 1.62
C VAL A 304 -34.91 0.55 2.83
N TYR A 305 -34.83 1.26 3.94
CA TYR A 305 -35.62 0.97 5.14
C TYR A 305 -36.08 2.22 5.88
N LYS A 306 -36.92 2.05 6.91
CA LYS A 306 -37.61 3.15 7.62
C LYS A 306 -36.76 4.32 8.13
N ASN A 307 -35.46 4.13 8.38
CA ASN A 307 -34.61 5.20 8.90
C ASN A 307 -33.74 5.86 7.81
N ASP A 308 -33.90 5.45 6.55
CA ASP A 308 -33.22 6.12 5.45
C ASP A 308 -33.80 7.51 5.21
N ASN A 309 -32.97 8.39 4.67
CA ASN A 309 -33.37 9.75 4.36
C ASN A 309 -33.82 9.82 2.89
N ALA A 310 -35.04 10.28 2.65
CA ALA A 310 -35.61 10.34 1.30
C ALA A 310 -34.79 11.20 0.32
N VAL A 311 -34.15 12.29 0.78
CA VAL A 311 -33.31 13.16 -0.05
C VAL A 311 -32.02 12.42 -0.45
N PHE A 312 -31.38 11.74 0.50
CA PHE A 312 -30.19 10.94 0.21
C PHE A 312 -30.52 9.75 -0.69
N PHE A 313 -31.66 9.13 -0.48
CA PHE A 313 -32.14 8.04 -1.32
C PHE A 313 -32.45 8.47 -2.75
N SER A 314 -33.15 9.60 -2.93
CA SER A 314 -33.36 10.16 -4.27
C SER A 314 -32.04 10.46 -4.97
N ARG A 315 -31.06 11.07 -4.27
CA ARG A 315 -29.74 11.33 -4.83
C ARG A 315 -28.96 10.04 -5.15
N ALA A 316 -29.08 9.00 -4.33
CA ALA A 316 -28.47 7.70 -4.59
C ALA A 316 -29.04 7.08 -5.88
N LEU A 317 -30.36 7.13 -6.09
CA LEU A 317 -31.02 6.65 -7.31
C LEU A 317 -30.62 7.48 -8.54
N ASP A 318 -30.59 8.80 -8.42
CA ASP A 318 -30.09 9.71 -9.46
C ASP A 318 -28.67 9.33 -9.91
N SER A 319 -27.80 9.01 -8.95
CA SER A 319 -26.39 8.66 -9.22
C SER A 319 -26.19 7.40 -10.06
N ILE A 320 -27.17 6.49 -10.08
CA ILE A 320 -27.14 5.24 -10.85
C ILE A 320 -28.07 5.28 -12.08
N THR A 321 -28.76 6.39 -12.31
CA THR A 321 -29.69 6.58 -13.43
C THR A 321 -29.31 7.80 -14.27
N GLU A 322 -29.61 9.02 -13.81
CA GLU A 322 -29.38 10.27 -14.55
C GLU A 322 -27.91 10.65 -14.67
N SER A 323 -27.15 10.51 -13.58
CA SER A 323 -25.77 11.00 -13.50
C SER A 323 -24.75 9.99 -14.04
N GLN A 324 -25.20 8.83 -14.53
CA GLN A 324 -24.33 7.71 -14.87
C GLN A 324 -24.16 7.59 -16.39
N THR A 325 -22.93 7.34 -16.83
CA THR A 325 -22.57 7.18 -18.26
C THR A 325 -23.21 5.95 -18.90
N ILE A 326 -23.35 4.87 -18.13
CA ILE A 326 -24.07 3.65 -18.51
C ILE A 326 -25.18 3.40 -17.50
N ILE A 327 -26.41 3.26 -17.99
CA ILE A 327 -27.59 3.00 -17.18
C ILE A 327 -27.76 1.48 -17.01
N PRO A 328 -28.08 0.96 -15.81
CA PRO A 328 -28.30 -0.46 -15.60
C PRO A 328 -29.51 -0.99 -16.37
N ASN A 329 -29.46 -2.26 -16.75
CA ASN A 329 -30.59 -2.93 -17.41
C ASN A 329 -31.71 -3.31 -16.44
N GLU A 330 -31.39 -3.43 -15.15
CA GLU A 330 -32.33 -3.74 -14.09
C GLU A 330 -31.87 -3.09 -12.77
N ILE A 331 -32.80 -2.52 -12.01
CA ILE A 331 -32.57 -2.08 -10.63
C ILE A 331 -33.51 -2.89 -9.73
N VAL A 332 -32.95 -3.79 -8.93
CA VAL A 332 -33.71 -4.55 -7.92
C VAL A 332 -33.67 -3.78 -6.60
N LEU A 333 -34.78 -3.09 -6.31
CA LEU A 333 -34.95 -2.29 -5.10
C LEU A 333 -35.73 -3.10 -4.05
N VAL A 334 -35.10 -3.38 -2.91
CA VAL A 334 -35.74 -4.05 -1.78
C VAL A 334 -36.15 -3.03 -0.72
N VAL A 335 -37.44 -2.97 -0.42
CA VAL A 335 -38.02 -2.20 0.68
C VAL A 335 -38.07 -3.10 1.91
N ASP A 336 -37.14 -2.89 2.85
CA ASP A 336 -36.92 -3.76 4.01
C ASP A 336 -37.81 -3.37 5.21
N GLY A 337 -39.11 -3.68 5.08
CA GLY A 337 -40.15 -3.33 6.06
C GLY A 337 -40.93 -2.07 5.71
N PRO A 338 -41.84 -1.62 6.59
CA PRO A 338 -42.61 -0.40 6.37
C PRO A 338 -41.69 0.82 6.27
N ILE A 339 -41.98 1.73 5.33
CA ILE A 339 -41.20 2.96 5.08
C ILE A 339 -42.08 4.20 5.20
N SER A 340 -41.46 5.38 5.25
CA SER A 340 -42.18 6.65 5.32
C SER A 340 -42.79 7.02 3.97
N LYS A 341 -43.77 7.94 3.98
CA LYS A 341 -44.42 8.41 2.76
C LYS A 341 -43.43 9.11 1.82
N GLU A 342 -42.46 9.82 2.37
CA GLU A 342 -41.45 10.55 1.58
C GLU A 342 -40.56 9.58 0.79
N ILE A 343 -40.19 8.44 1.37
CA ILE A 343 -39.44 7.40 0.65
C ILE A 343 -40.34 6.76 -0.42
N GLU A 344 -41.61 6.51 -0.10
CA GLU A 344 -42.59 5.95 -1.05
C GLU A 344 -42.81 6.86 -2.26
N ASP A 345 -42.86 8.17 -2.04
CA ASP A 345 -42.98 9.18 -3.10
C ASP A 345 -41.75 9.15 -4.02
N VAL A 346 -40.54 9.01 -3.47
CA VAL A 346 -39.30 8.84 -4.27
C VAL A 346 -39.35 7.56 -5.11
N ILE A 347 -39.77 6.42 -4.53
CA ILE A 347 -39.92 5.16 -5.30
C ILE A 347 -40.92 5.36 -6.44
N SER A 348 -42.04 6.01 -6.16
CA SER A 348 -43.10 6.27 -7.14
C SER A 348 -42.64 7.19 -8.28
N GLU A 349 -41.81 8.19 -7.98
CA GLU A 349 -41.21 9.08 -8.98
C GLU A 349 -40.32 8.30 -9.96
N TYR A 350 -39.35 7.53 -9.44
CA TYR A 350 -38.37 6.83 -10.27
C TYR A 350 -38.98 5.66 -11.05
N THR A 351 -39.92 4.92 -10.46
CA THR A 351 -40.61 3.82 -11.14
C THR A 351 -41.53 4.29 -12.28
N LYS A 352 -42.04 5.52 -12.21
CA LYS A 352 -42.76 6.15 -13.33
C LYS A 352 -41.81 6.58 -14.45
N LYS A 353 -40.62 7.06 -14.09
CA LYS A 353 -39.62 7.56 -15.04
C LYS A 353 -38.87 6.42 -15.75
N TYR A 354 -38.67 5.31 -15.06
CA TYR A 354 -37.81 4.23 -15.51
C TYR A 354 -38.47 2.86 -15.37
N VAL A 355 -38.57 2.14 -16.48
CA VAL A 355 -39.14 0.78 -16.54
C VAL A 355 -38.21 -0.32 -16.03
N ILE A 356 -36.95 0.02 -15.72
CA ILE A 356 -35.92 -0.93 -15.27
C ILE A 356 -36.03 -1.30 -13.78
N PHE A 357 -36.96 -0.71 -13.03
CA PHE A 357 -37.12 -0.98 -11.60
C PHE A 357 -37.94 -2.25 -11.33
N LYS A 358 -37.37 -3.14 -10.52
CA LYS A 358 -38.04 -4.28 -9.91
C LYS A 358 -38.10 -4.08 -8.39
N VAL A 359 -39.25 -3.58 -7.91
CA VAL A 359 -39.45 -3.25 -6.49
C VAL A 359 -39.99 -4.47 -5.73
N ILE A 360 -39.28 -4.88 -4.67
CA ILE A 360 -39.66 -5.98 -3.79
C ILE A 360 -39.93 -5.41 -2.40
N ARG A 361 -41.09 -5.73 -1.83
CA ARG A 361 -41.49 -5.22 -0.52
C ARG A 361 -41.55 -6.33 0.51
N LEU A 362 -40.85 -6.14 1.62
CA LEU A 362 -40.87 -7.06 2.76
C LEU A 362 -41.79 -6.49 3.84
N GLU A 363 -42.60 -7.35 4.46
CA GLU A 363 -43.55 -6.91 5.49
C GLU A 363 -42.87 -6.37 6.75
N LYS A 364 -41.66 -6.85 7.05
CA LYS A 364 -40.89 -6.51 8.25
C LYS A 364 -39.44 -6.28 7.86
N ASN A 365 -38.77 -5.44 8.64
CA ASN A 365 -37.33 -5.24 8.51
C ASN A 365 -36.59 -6.52 8.93
N VAL A 366 -35.99 -7.21 7.96
CA VAL A 366 -35.22 -8.44 8.14
C VAL A 366 -33.71 -8.19 8.25
N GLY A 367 -33.28 -6.97 7.93
CA GLY A 367 -31.90 -6.52 7.96
C GLY A 367 -31.20 -6.65 6.61
N LEU A 368 -30.20 -5.78 6.40
CA LEU A 368 -29.52 -5.58 5.12
C LEU A 368 -29.02 -6.88 4.46
N GLY A 369 -28.35 -7.76 5.21
CA GLY A 369 -27.82 -9.00 4.64
C GLY A 369 -28.91 -9.89 4.02
N LYS A 370 -30.08 -10.01 4.68
CA LYS A 370 -31.20 -10.79 4.15
C LYS A 370 -31.89 -10.07 3.00
N ALA A 371 -32.06 -8.75 3.09
CA ALA A 371 -32.62 -7.95 2.00
C ALA A 371 -31.76 -8.07 0.72
N LEU A 372 -30.44 -7.94 0.83
CA LEU A 372 -29.52 -8.12 -0.31
C LEU A 372 -29.53 -9.54 -0.86
N LYS A 373 -29.69 -10.56 0.00
CA LYS A 373 -29.87 -11.94 -0.47
C LYS A 373 -31.13 -12.09 -1.33
N PHE A 374 -32.27 -11.55 -0.88
CA PHE A 374 -33.49 -11.51 -1.69
C PHE A 374 -33.29 -10.76 -3.01
N ALA A 375 -32.57 -9.62 -2.99
CA ALA A 375 -32.28 -8.85 -4.19
C ALA A 375 -31.48 -9.68 -5.22
N ILE A 376 -30.44 -10.40 -4.78
CA ILE A 376 -29.65 -11.28 -5.64
C ILE A 376 -30.51 -12.41 -6.22
N GLU A 377 -31.31 -13.08 -5.39
CA GLU A 377 -32.16 -14.19 -5.83
C GLU A 377 -33.19 -13.74 -6.88
N ASN A 378 -33.62 -12.47 -6.83
CA ASN A 378 -34.59 -11.88 -7.75
C ASN A 378 -33.97 -11.06 -8.89
N SER A 379 -32.64 -10.87 -8.93
CA SER A 379 -31.97 -10.24 -10.06
C SER A 379 -32.05 -11.12 -11.32
N THR A 380 -32.05 -10.49 -12.49
CA THR A 380 -32.13 -11.18 -13.78
C THR A 380 -30.73 -11.51 -14.32
N TYR A 381 -29.80 -10.56 -14.26
CA TYR A 381 -28.50 -10.65 -14.94
C TYR A 381 -27.40 -11.26 -14.07
N GLU A 382 -26.32 -11.71 -14.72
CA GLU A 382 -25.18 -12.34 -14.06
C GLU A 382 -24.30 -11.32 -13.31
N LEU A 383 -24.06 -10.16 -13.91
CA LEU A 383 -23.33 -9.10 -13.22
C LEU A 383 -24.28 -8.31 -12.33
N ILE A 384 -23.90 -8.17 -11.07
CA ILE A 384 -24.66 -7.43 -10.06
C ILE A 384 -23.78 -6.35 -9.44
N ALA A 385 -24.15 -5.10 -9.62
CA ALA A 385 -23.58 -3.97 -8.90
C ALA A 385 -24.35 -3.70 -7.60
N ARG A 386 -23.62 -3.45 -6.52
CA ARG A 386 -24.18 -3.10 -5.21
C ARG A 386 -24.27 -1.59 -5.08
N MET A 387 -25.40 -1.07 -4.59
CA MET A 387 -25.58 0.35 -4.23
C MET A 387 -26.19 0.49 -2.82
N ASP A 388 -25.72 1.47 -2.02
CA ASP A 388 -26.38 1.86 -0.76
C ASP A 388 -27.38 3.00 -1.02
N SER A 389 -28.36 3.13 -0.13
CA SER A 389 -29.42 4.13 -0.22
C SER A 389 -28.98 5.56 0.15
N ASP A 390 -27.77 5.79 0.66
CA ASP A 390 -27.29 7.12 1.10
C ASP A 390 -25.97 7.58 0.48
N ASP A 391 -25.35 6.71 -0.34
CA ASP A 391 -24.09 6.95 -1.05
C ASP A 391 -24.30 7.42 -2.49
N VAL A 392 -23.25 7.89 -3.15
CA VAL A 392 -23.31 8.43 -4.52
C VAL A 392 -22.28 7.75 -5.41
N SER A 393 -22.72 7.08 -6.47
CA SER A 393 -21.80 6.48 -7.46
C SER A 393 -21.17 7.58 -8.32
N VAL A 394 -19.88 7.45 -8.65
CA VAL A 394 -19.24 8.38 -9.61
C VAL A 394 -19.81 8.15 -11.01
N PRO A 395 -19.83 9.17 -11.90
CA PRO A 395 -20.49 9.08 -13.23
C PRO A 395 -19.97 7.98 -14.17
N THR A 396 -18.73 7.52 -14.00
CA THR A 396 -18.09 6.51 -14.86
C THR A 396 -18.00 5.14 -14.21
N ARG A 397 -18.65 4.92 -13.06
CA ARG A 397 -18.50 3.69 -12.27
C ARG A 397 -18.80 2.45 -13.09
N PHE A 398 -19.97 2.39 -13.72
CA PHE A 398 -20.39 1.18 -14.42
C PHE A 398 -19.62 0.98 -15.74
N GLU A 399 -19.32 2.06 -16.46
CA GLU A 399 -18.43 2.03 -17.63
C GLU A 399 -17.09 1.37 -17.29
N GLU A 400 -16.46 1.84 -16.22
CA GLU A 400 -15.17 1.34 -15.77
C GLU A 400 -15.23 -0.13 -15.32
N GLN A 401 -16.25 -0.49 -14.54
CA GLN A 401 -16.38 -1.86 -14.03
C GLN A 401 -16.67 -2.87 -15.14
N LEU A 402 -17.55 -2.54 -16.09
CA LEU A 402 -17.91 -3.41 -17.20
C LEU A 402 -16.72 -3.63 -18.14
N ALA A 403 -15.99 -2.57 -18.47
CA ALA A 403 -14.78 -2.67 -19.29
C ALA A 403 -13.71 -3.54 -18.62
N TYR A 404 -13.57 -3.45 -17.30
CA TYR A 404 -12.65 -4.32 -16.55
C TYR A 404 -13.06 -5.80 -16.61
N PHE A 405 -14.36 -6.11 -16.50
CA PHE A 405 -14.86 -7.49 -16.63
C PHE A 405 -14.72 -8.04 -18.05
N GLU A 406 -14.83 -7.20 -19.08
CA GLU A 406 -14.63 -7.60 -20.47
C GLU A 406 -13.16 -7.96 -20.73
N LEU A 407 -12.23 -7.17 -20.19
CA LEU A 407 -10.79 -7.42 -20.29
C LEU A 407 -10.33 -8.61 -19.44
N ASN A 408 -10.96 -8.82 -18.28
CA ASN A 408 -10.57 -9.83 -17.29
C ASN A 408 -11.78 -10.73 -16.93
N PRO A 409 -12.22 -11.61 -17.85
CA PRO A 409 -13.42 -12.42 -17.67
C PRO A 409 -13.30 -13.45 -16.55
N GLU A 410 -12.12 -13.71 -16.00
CA GLU A 410 -11.88 -14.59 -14.85
C GLU A 410 -12.23 -13.94 -13.50
N ILE A 411 -12.40 -12.62 -13.44
CA ILE A 411 -12.72 -11.90 -12.20
C ILE A 411 -14.15 -12.24 -11.75
N ASP A 412 -14.34 -12.46 -10.45
CA ASP A 412 -15.64 -12.74 -9.86
C ASP A 412 -16.18 -11.57 -9.04
N VAL A 413 -15.29 -10.77 -8.44
CA VAL A 413 -15.64 -9.62 -7.61
C VAL A 413 -14.71 -8.46 -7.94
N LEU A 414 -15.28 -7.37 -8.43
CA LEU A 414 -14.58 -6.14 -8.77
C LEU A 414 -15.07 -5.00 -7.87
N GLY A 415 -14.17 -4.32 -7.18
CA GLY A 415 -14.47 -3.12 -6.41
C GLY A 415 -13.62 -1.93 -6.84
N GLY A 416 -13.63 -0.87 -6.03
CA GLY A 416 -12.76 0.29 -6.21
C GLY A 416 -12.52 1.03 -4.91
N ASP A 417 -11.75 2.11 -5.00
CA ASP A 417 -11.57 3.04 -3.91
C ASP A 417 -12.87 3.82 -3.64
N ILE A 418 -12.94 4.43 -2.46
CA ILE A 418 -14.03 5.34 -2.09
C ILE A 418 -13.47 6.63 -1.53
N THR A 419 -14.21 7.72 -1.72
CA THR A 419 -14.05 8.94 -0.92
C THR A 419 -15.10 8.98 0.16
N GLU A 420 -14.89 9.82 1.17
CA GLU A 420 -15.81 10.05 2.27
C GLU A 420 -16.13 11.54 2.34
N PHE A 421 -17.40 11.92 2.42
CA PHE A 421 -17.81 13.33 2.44
C PHE A 421 -18.82 13.64 3.56
N ILE A 422 -18.88 14.91 3.97
CA ILE A 422 -19.79 15.40 5.02
C ILE A 422 -20.64 16.55 4.46
N GLY A 423 -21.97 16.40 4.54
CA GLY A 423 -22.90 17.38 3.99
C GLY A 423 -22.93 17.27 2.47
N GLU A 424 -22.29 18.23 1.81
CA GLU A 424 -22.20 18.32 0.35
C GLU A 424 -21.14 17.37 -0.23
N GLU A 425 -21.38 16.84 -1.43
CA GLU A 425 -20.52 15.85 -2.09
C GLU A 425 -19.09 16.35 -2.39
N HIS A 426 -18.93 17.66 -2.58
CA HIS A 426 -17.61 18.27 -2.81
C HIS A 426 -16.77 18.39 -1.53
N ASN A 427 -17.38 18.24 -0.34
CA ASN A 427 -16.69 18.32 0.94
C ASN A 427 -16.07 16.96 1.32
N ILE A 428 -15.06 16.54 0.55
CA ILE A 428 -14.34 15.28 0.77
C ILE A 428 -13.44 15.39 2.01
N VAL A 429 -13.69 14.54 3.01
CA VAL A 429 -12.95 14.49 4.27
C VAL A 429 -11.96 13.32 4.38
N GLY A 430 -12.00 12.39 3.44
CA GLY A 430 -11.06 11.26 3.40
C GLY A 430 -11.19 10.39 2.16
N LYS A 431 -10.16 9.58 1.92
CA LYS A 431 -10.16 8.54 0.88
C LYS A 431 -9.80 7.20 1.51
N ARG A 432 -10.58 6.14 1.22
CA ARG A 432 -10.20 4.77 1.54
C ARG A 432 -9.73 4.08 0.28
N VAL A 433 -8.46 3.76 0.32
CA VAL A 433 -7.77 3.09 -0.76
C VAL A 433 -7.57 1.61 -0.44
N VAL A 434 -7.80 0.74 -1.43
CA VAL A 434 -7.73 -0.72 -1.28
C VAL A 434 -6.68 -1.36 -2.21
N PRO A 435 -6.22 -2.61 -1.94
CA PRO A 435 -5.29 -3.32 -2.83
C PRO A 435 -5.95 -3.73 -4.15
N LEU A 436 -5.18 -3.82 -5.23
CA LEU A 436 -5.72 -3.99 -6.59
C LEU A 436 -5.89 -5.45 -7.01
N SER A 437 -4.85 -6.28 -6.88
CA SER A 437 -4.85 -7.66 -7.40
C SER A 437 -5.41 -8.67 -6.41
N ASN A 438 -5.89 -9.81 -6.92
CA ASN A 438 -6.42 -10.92 -6.14
C ASN A 438 -5.53 -11.35 -4.96
N ASP A 439 -4.24 -11.54 -5.20
CA ASP A 439 -3.29 -11.96 -4.15
C ASP A 439 -3.12 -10.87 -3.09
N CYS A 440 -2.97 -9.61 -3.52
CA CYS A 440 -2.86 -8.49 -2.58
C CYS A 440 -4.14 -8.32 -1.74
N ILE A 441 -5.32 -8.50 -2.36
CA ILE A 441 -6.62 -8.41 -1.68
C ILE A 441 -6.75 -9.55 -0.65
N ARG A 442 -6.42 -10.79 -1.02
CA ARG A 442 -6.47 -11.96 -0.14
C ARG A 442 -5.52 -11.81 1.06
N GLU A 443 -4.28 -11.36 0.83
CA GLU A 443 -3.35 -11.09 1.94
C GLU A 443 -3.87 -9.97 2.85
N PHE A 444 -4.40 -8.88 2.28
CA PHE A 444 -4.97 -7.79 3.06
C PHE A 444 -6.19 -8.25 3.89
N MET A 445 -7.06 -9.09 3.30
CA MET A 445 -8.20 -9.75 3.95
C MET A 445 -7.82 -10.69 5.10
N LYS A 446 -6.54 -11.00 5.34
CA LYS A 446 -6.17 -11.69 6.58
C LYS A 446 -6.26 -10.78 7.80
N GLU A 447 -6.08 -9.47 7.62
CA GLU A 447 -6.14 -8.47 8.70
C GLU A 447 -7.38 -7.58 8.65
N ARG A 448 -7.82 -7.16 7.46
CA ARG A 448 -8.91 -6.19 7.26
C ARG A 448 -9.59 -6.39 5.89
N CYS A 449 -10.88 -6.11 5.79
CA CYS A 449 -11.61 -6.21 4.52
C CYS A 449 -10.89 -5.43 3.38
N GLY A 450 -10.58 -6.14 2.30
CA GLY A 450 -9.91 -5.62 1.10
C GLY A 450 -10.86 -5.03 0.06
N MET A 451 -12.16 -5.11 0.30
CA MET A 451 -13.19 -4.58 -0.60
C MET A 451 -13.94 -3.42 0.07
N ASN A 452 -14.43 -2.49 -0.75
CA ASN A 452 -15.44 -1.51 -0.36
C ASN A 452 -16.79 -2.04 -0.82
N HIS A 453 -17.60 -2.58 0.09
CA HIS A 453 -18.91 -3.18 -0.23
C HIS A 453 -19.80 -2.30 -1.10
N VAL A 454 -19.73 -0.98 -0.90
CA VAL A 454 -20.52 0.01 -1.65
C VAL A 454 -20.13 0.14 -3.12
N SER A 455 -18.88 -0.20 -3.45
CA SER A 455 -18.33 -0.08 -4.79
C SER A 455 -18.40 -1.35 -5.61
N VAL A 456 -18.73 -2.50 -5.01
CA VAL A 456 -18.53 -3.79 -5.69
C VAL A 456 -19.54 -4.02 -6.81
N MET A 457 -19.06 -4.66 -7.87
CA MET A 457 -19.82 -5.39 -8.86
C MET A 457 -19.28 -6.82 -8.86
N TYR A 458 -20.15 -7.82 -8.89
CA TYR A 458 -19.76 -9.23 -8.81
C TYR A 458 -20.63 -10.13 -9.68
N LYS A 459 -20.10 -11.30 -9.98
CA LYS A 459 -20.83 -12.40 -10.60
C LYS A 459 -21.80 -13.04 -9.61
N LYS A 460 -23.07 -13.12 -9.99
CA LYS A 460 -24.16 -13.70 -9.23
C LYS A 460 -23.86 -15.16 -8.87
N GLU A 461 -23.35 -15.96 -9.80
CA GLU A 461 -23.05 -17.36 -9.55
C GLU A 461 -21.92 -17.54 -8.53
N ALA A 462 -20.88 -16.69 -8.57
CA ALA A 462 -19.81 -16.71 -7.56
C ALA A 462 -20.34 -16.43 -6.15
N VAL A 463 -21.27 -15.48 -6.00
CA VAL A 463 -21.93 -15.18 -4.71
C VAL A 463 -22.83 -16.33 -4.25
N LYS A 464 -23.58 -16.95 -5.16
CA LYS A 464 -24.42 -18.12 -4.85
C LYS A 464 -23.59 -19.32 -4.40
N GLN A 465 -22.47 -19.61 -5.05
CA GLN A 465 -21.55 -20.69 -4.67
C GLN A 465 -20.99 -20.51 -3.25
N ALA A 466 -20.83 -19.26 -2.81
CA ALA A 466 -20.46 -18.95 -1.44
C ALA A 466 -21.63 -19.04 -0.45
N GLY A 467 -22.88 -19.08 -0.92
CA GLY A 467 -24.11 -19.15 -0.12
C GLY A 467 -24.83 -17.82 0.09
N GLY A 468 -24.49 -16.78 -0.69
CA GLY A 468 -25.09 -15.43 -0.58
C GLY A 468 -24.75 -14.71 0.72
N TYR A 469 -25.36 -13.56 0.99
CA TYR A 469 -25.19 -12.84 2.26
C TYR A 469 -25.76 -13.65 3.44
N LEU A 470 -25.01 -13.71 4.54
CA LEU A 470 -25.40 -14.36 5.79
C LEU A 470 -25.34 -13.33 6.93
N ASP A 471 -26.19 -13.52 7.93
CA ASP A 471 -26.22 -12.64 9.09
C ASP A 471 -24.93 -12.77 9.91
N LEU A 472 -24.23 -11.64 10.01
CA LEU A 472 -23.10 -11.46 10.90
C LEU A 472 -22.99 -9.99 11.22
N PHE A 473 -23.52 -9.59 12.38
CA PHE A 473 -23.59 -8.20 12.85
C PHE A 473 -22.48 -7.27 12.35
N TRP A 474 -22.81 -6.39 11.40
CA TRP A 474 -21.93 -5.36 10.81
C TRP A 474 -20.67 -5.88 10.08
N ASN A 475 -20.65 -7.14 9.71
CA ASN A 475 -19.57 -7.77 8.92
C ASN A 475 -20.12 -8.78 7.91
N GLU A 476 -21.37 -8.58 7.45
CA GLU A 476 -22.05 -9.43 6.49
C GLU A 476 -21.30 -9.49 5.15
N ASP A 477 -20.77 -8.34 4.72
CA ASP A 477 -19.96 -8.17 3.51
C ASP A 477 -18.62 -8.88 3.61
N TYR A 478 -17.85 -8.62 4.67
CA TYR A 478 -16.54 -9.22 4.86
C TYR A 478 -16.64 -10.73 4.98
N TYR A 479 -17.68 -11.22 5.66
CA TYR A 479 -17.96 -12.65 5.78
C TYR A 479 -18.34 -13.30 4.45
N LEU A 480 -19.00 -12.57 3.54
CA LEU A 480 -19.23 -13.03 2.18
C LEU A 480 -17.90 -13.17 1.42
N TRP A 481 -17.03 -12.15 1.43
CA TRP A 481 -15.75 -12.19 0.70
C TRP A 481 -14.86 -13.34 1.14
N ILE A 482 -14.83 -13.65 2.44
CA ILE A 482 -14.04 -14.77 2.98
C ILE A 482 -14.56 -16.10 2.45
N ARG A 483 -15.88 -16.29 2.41
CA ARG A 483 -16.49 -17.52 1.86
C ARG A 483 -16.32 -17.63 0.36
N MET A 484 -16.39 -16.52 -0.37
CA MET A 484 -16.08 -16.47 -1.80
C MET A 484 -14.61 -16.84 -2.06
N TRP A 485 -13.67 -16.33 -1.27
CA TRP A 485 -12.26 -16.74 -1.34
C TRP A 485 -12.12 -18.25 -1.10
N MET A 486 -12.81 -18.83 -0.12
CA MET A 486 -12.80 -20.28 0.08
C MET A 486 -13.37 -21.09 -1.11
N LYS A 487 -14.19 -20.46 -1.94
CA LYS A 487 -14.68 -21.00 -3.21
C LYS A 487 -13.82 -20.61 -4.41
N ASN A 488 -12.59 -20.16 -4.15
CA ASN A 488 -11.59 -19.74 -5.13
C ASN A 488 -11.96 -18.53 -5.97
N ALA A 489 -12.96 -17.74 -5.56
CA ALA A 489 -13.35 -16.54 -6.29
C ALA A 489 -12.18 -15.58 -6.49
N VAL A 490 -12.08 -14.98 -7.67
CA VAL A 490 -11.01 -14.04 -8.04
C VAL A 490 -11.46 -12.61 -7.78
N PHE A 491 -10.66 -11.87 -7.01
CA PHE A 491 -10.96 -10.49 -6.61
C PHE A 491 -10.07 -9.50 -7.38
N ALA A 492 -10.63 -8.35 -7.72
CA ALA A 492 -9.88 -7.20 -8.20
C ALA A 492 -10.46 -5.88 -7.64
N ASN A 493 -9.65 -4.83 -7.62
CA ASN A 493 -10.13 -3.46 -7.48
C ASN A 493 -9.51 -2.62 -8.61
N THR A 494 -10.31 -1.72 -9.20
CA THR A 494 -9.88 -0.92 -10.36
C THR A 494 -8.78 0.09 -10.02
N GLY A 495 -8.71 0.51 -8.75
CA GLY A 495 -7.78 1.53 -8.29
C GLY A 495 -8.26 2.97 -8.49
N SER A 496 -9.43 3.16 -9.12
CA SER A 496 -10.13 4.44 -9.18
C SER A 496 -11.14 4.58 -8.03
N VAL A 497 -11.66 5.80 -7.84
CA VAL A 497 -12.77 6.04 -6.92
C VAL A 497 -14.06 5.72 -7.64
N LEU A 498 -14.83 4.75 -7.14
CA LEU A 498 -16.11 4.36 -7.75
C LEU A 498 -17.33 4.92 -7.02
N VAL A 499 -17.20 5.25 -5.74
CA VAL A 499 -18.31 5.73 -4.91
C VAL A 499 -17.83 6.79 -3.92
N ASN A 500 -18.61 7.86 -3.81
CA ASN A 500 -18.49 8.85 -2.75
C ASN A 500 -19.41 8.44 -1.61
N VAL A 501 -18.83 8.19 -0.44
CA VAL A 501 -19.53 7.64 0.73
C VAL A 501 -19.89 8.73 1.71
N ARG A 502 -21.15 8.79 2.10
CA ARG A 502 -21.62 9.79 3.07
C ARG A 502 -21.22 9.36 4.47
N VAL A 503 -20.47 10.22 5.19
CA VAL A 503 -20.02 9.90 6.55
C VAL A 503 -20.65 10.80 7.61
N GLY A 504 -21.44 10.19 8.50
CA GLY A 504 -21.97 10.85 9.69
C GLY A 504 -21.09 10.68 10.94
N THR A 505 -21.35 11.48 11.98
CA THR A 505 -20.68 11.36 13.29
C THR A 505 -20.87 9.99 13.94
N ASP A 506 -21.97 9.29 13.63
CA ASP A 506 -22.32 7.97 14.16
C ASP A 506 -21.64 6.80 13.44
N MET A 507 -21.11 6.98 12.23
CA MET A 507 -20.43 5.91 11.48
C MET A 507 -19.27 5.31 12.28
N TYR A 508 -18.49 6.15 12.97
CA TYR A 508 -17.33 5.72 13.75
C TYR A 508 -17.72 5.06 15.08
N LYS A 509 -18.88 5.42 15.65
CA LYS A 509 -19.38 4.82 16.89
C LYS A 509 -19.66 3.34 16.69
N ARG A 510 -20.19 2.97 15.51
CA ARG A 510 -20.48 1.59 15.08
C ARG A 510 -19.25 0.66 15.03
N ARG A 511 -18.01 1.18 15.00
CA ARG A 511 -16.80 0.35 14.91
C ARG A 511 -16.18 -0.05 16.26
N GLY A 512 -17.00 -0.29 17.27
CA GLY A 512 -16.54 -0.65 18.61
C GLY A 512 -17.64 -1.15 19.52
N GLY A 513 -17.25 -1.57 20.72
CA GLY A 513 -18.10 -2.27 21.67
C GLY A 513 -18.01 -3.79 21.55
N SER A 514 -18.49 -4.48 22.58
CA SER A 514 -18.36 -5.93 22.72
C SER A 514 -19.06 -6.73 21.60
N LYS A 515 -20.19 -6.24 21.08
CA LYS A 515 -20.93 -6.94 20.01
C LYS A 515 -20.15 -6.93 18.69
N TYR A 516 -19.58 -5.78 18.32
CA TYR A 516 -18.74 -5.64 17.13
C TYR A 516 -17.44 -6.44 17.25
N PHE A 517 -16.77 -6.39 18.40
CA PHE A 517 -15.58 -7.21 18.65
C PHE A 517 -15.86 -8.72 18.52
N LYS A 518 -16.98 -9.20 19.08
CA LYS A 518 -17.40 -10.61 18.94
C LYS A 518 -17.65 -10.99 17.48
N SER A 519 -18.23 -10.08 16.69
CA SER A 519 -18.48 -10.28 15.25
C SER A 519 -17.17 -10.41 14.45
N GLU A 520 -16.23 -9.48 14.65
CA GLU A 520 -14.89 -9.53 14.04
C GLU A 520 -14.07 -10.74 14.51
N LYS A 521 -14.20 -11.13 15.78
CA LYS A 521 -13.57 -12.35 16.30
C LYS A 521 -14.10 -13.60 15.58
N LYS A 522 -15.41 -13.71 15.33
CA LYS A 522 -15.99 -14.83 14.58
C LYS A 522 -15.36 -14.98 13.20
N ILE A 523 -15.08 -13.87 12.51
CA ILE A 523 -14.36 -13.89 11.23
C ILE A 523 -12.95 -14.47 11.39
N GLN A 524 -12.21 -14.02 12.40
CA GLN A 524 -10.84 -14.49 12.63
C GLN A 524 -10.80 -15.96 13.08
N ASP A 525 -11.77 -16.40 13.90
CA ASP A 525 -11.96 -17.80 14.27
C ASP A 525 -12.21 -18.66 13.03
N TYR A 526 -13.07 -18.18 12.13
CA TYR A 526 -13.40 -18.83 10.87
C TYR A 526 -12.17 -18.95 9.97
N MET A 527 -11.41 -17.87 9.78
CA MET A 527 -10.17 -17.88 9.01
C MET A 527 -9.13 -18.84 9.58
N LEU A 528 -8.97 -18.88 10.91
CA LEU A 528 -8.03 -19.78 11.58
C LEU A 528 -8.46 -21.24 11.38
N LYS A 529 -9.76 -21.54 11.58
CA LYS A 529 -10.33 -22.88 11.41
C LYS A 529 -10.08 -23.45 10.01
N TYR A 530 -10.17 -22.62 8.97
CA TYR A 530 -9.95 -23.02 7.58
C TYR A 530 -8.54 -22.76 7.06
N GLY A 531 -7.56 -22.48 7.94
CA GLY A 531 -6.15 -22.37 7.58
C GLY A 531 -5.78 -21.13 6.75
N MET A 532 -6.65 -20.13 6.67
CA MET A 532 -6.40 -18.88 5.93
C MET A 532 -5.39 -17.97 6.65
N ILE A 533 -5.34 -18.07 7.98
CA ILE A 533 -4.39 -17.35 8.84
C ILE A 533 -3.68 -18.32 9.79
N SER A 534 -2.45 -17.96 10.17
CA SER A 534 -1.69 -18.71 11.18
C SER A 534 -2.12 -18.32 12.60
N TYR A 535 -1.86 -19.20 13.57
CA TYR A 535 -2.14 -18.93 14.98
C TYR A 535 -1.45 -17.64 15.50
N PRO A 536 -0.17 -17.36 15.19
CA PRO A 536 0.45 -16.09 15.59
C PRO A 536 -0.24 -14.85 15.00
N LEU A 537 -0.69 -14.94 13.73
CA LEU A 537 -1.42 -13.85 13.08
C LEU A 537 -2.80 -13.64 13.72
N TYR A 538 -3.50 -14.73 14.04
CA TYR A 538 -4.75 -14.68 14.79
C TYR A 538 -4.59 -13.94 16.12
N ILE A 539 -3.58 -14.30 16.94
CA ILE A 539 -3.33 -13.63 18.23
C ILE A 539 -3.06 -12.14 18.04
N LYS A 540 -2.19 -11.77 17.09
CA LYS A 540 -1.93 -10.36 16.72
C LYS A 540 -3.22 -9.63 16.36
N ASN A 541 -4.07 -10.24 15.53
CA ASN A 541 -5.30 -9.65 15.02
C ASN A 541 -6.34 -9.46 16.13
N ILE A 542 -6.51 -10.44 17.02
CA ILE A 542 -7.43 -10.35 18.14
C ILE A 542 -6.94 -9.32 19.17
N ALA A 543 -5.66 -9.31 19.51
CA ALA A 543 -5.09 -8.33 20.44
C ALA A 543 -5.30 -6.89 19.94
N LYS A 544 -4.99 -6.63 18.66
CA LYS A 544 -5.22 -5.32 18.02
C LYS A 544 -6.68 -4.90 18.08
N ARG A 545 -7.61 -5.80 17.78
CA ARG A 545 -9.06 -5.54 17.82
C ARG A 545 -9.56 -5.32 19.24
N LEU A 546 -9.08 -6.09 20.21
CA LEU A 546 -9.45 -5.91 21.62
C LEU A 546 -9.12 -4.50 22.09
N VAL A 547 -7.90 -4.04 21.80
CA VAL A 547 -7.46 -2.67 22.15
C VAL A 547 -8.32 -1.62 21.44
N ILE A 548 -8.44 -1.70 20.11
CA ILE A 548 -9.09 -0.63 19.32
C ILE A 548 -10.61 -0.61 19.48
N GLN A 549 -11.24 -1.78 19.51
CA GLN A 549 -12.70 -1.89 19.43
C GLN A 549 -13.35 -1.97 20.82
N LYS A 550 -12.68 -2.56 21.81
CA LYS A 550 -13.26 -2.78 23.15
C LYS A 550 -12.70 -1.85 24.21
N LEU A 551 -11.38 -1.69 24.29
CA LEU A 551 -10.74 -0.94 25.37
C LEU A 551 -10.64 0.56 25.08
N MET A 552 -10.55 0.95 23.80
CA MET A 552 -10.36 2.34 23.41
C MET A 552 -11.66 3.17 23.43
N PRO A 553 -11.65 4.36 24.06
CA PRO A 553 -12.77 5.29 24.03
C PRO A 553 -13.17 5.69 22.59
N SER A 554 -14.47 5.94 22.38
CA SER A 554 -15.04 6.30 21.08
C SER A 554 -14.38 7.52 20.43
N ASN A 555 -14.07 8.57 21.20
CA ASN A 555 -13.48 9.81 20.70
C ASN A 555 -12.06 9.59 20.13
N ILE A 556 -11.24 8.80 20.84
CA ILE A 556 -9.87 8.46 20.41
C ILE A 556 -9.91 7.55 19.19
N ARG A 557 -10.82 6.57 19.19
CA ARG A 557 -11.04 5.68 18.05
C ARG A 557 -11.42 6.46 16.80
N GLY A 558 -12.35 7.40 16.88
CA GLY A 558 -12.73 8.27 15.77
C GLY A 558 -11.53 9.06 15.20
N PHE A 559 -10.69 9.63 16.07
CA PHE A 559 -9.47 10.31 15.64
C PHE A 559 -8.49 9.38 14.91
N ILE A 560 -8.25 8.18 15.44
CA ILE A 560 -7.37 7.18 14.84
C ILE A 560 -7.88 6.75 13.46
N PHE A 561 -9.18 6.47 13.33
CA PHE A 561 -9.75 6.09 12.03
C PHE A 561 -9.59 7.19 10.99
N ARG A 562 -9.86 8.46 11.36
CA ARG A 562 -9.70 9.61 10.44
C ARG A 562 -8.25 9.86 10.02
N LYS A 563 -7.28 9.67 10.92
CA LYS A 563 -5.86 9.99 10.66
C LYS A 563 -5.01 8.85 10.12
N LEU A 564 -5.33 7.60 10.45
CA LEU A 564 -4.48 6.44 10.17
C LEU A 564 -5.09 5.42 9.21
N ALA A 565 -6.42 5.42 9.02
CA ALA A 565 -7.10 4.48 8.14
C ALA A 565 -7.60 5.10 6.82
N ARG A 566 -7.32 6.39 6.61
CA ARG A 566 -7.69 7.19 5.44
C ARG A 566 -6.48 7.96 4.95
N GLU A 567 -6.39 8.09 3.64
CA GLU A 567 -5.51 9.08 3.03
C GLU A 567 -6.18 10.45 3.15
N LYS A 568 -5.37 11.48 3.44
CA LYS A 568 -5.83 12.85 3.32
C LYS A 568 -5.98 13.16 1.84
N VAL A 569 -7.15 13.64 1.46
CA VAL A 569 -7.32 14.32 0.18
C VAL A 569 -6.72 15.71 0.37
N LEU A 570 -5.75 16.05 -0.48
CA LEU A 570 -5.03 17.33 -0.43
C LEU A 570 -5.93 18.47 -0.92
#